data_AF-A0A7W1P7S3-F1
#
_entry.id   AF-A0A7W1P7S3-F1
#
_cell.length_a   1.000
_cell.length_b   1.000
_cell.length_c   1.000
_cell.angle_alpha   90.00
_cell.angle_beta   90.00
_cell.angle_gamma   90.00
#
_symmetry.space_group_name_H-M   'P 1'
#
loop_
_entity.id
_entity.type
_entity.pdbx_description
1 polymer ?
#
loop_
_entity_poly.entity_id
_entity_poly.type
_entity_poly.pdbx_seq_one_letter_code
_entity_poly.pdbx_strand_id
1 'polypeptide(L)'
;MQSCYEAGRDGFWLHRWLAAQGAEHVVVESSSIEVNRRARRAKTDRLDVGKLLALLLRWVGGERKVWSVVHVPSAEAEAQRPLTREVDTVREDRTRVRNRIHGVLATRRQRTTSAHTRATTRGGIHGVASRS
;
A
#
# COMPACT_ATOMS: atom_id res chain seq x y z
N MET A 1 1.30 -33.48 0.49
CA MET A 1 0.57 -32.46 -0.30
C MET A 1 1.53 -31.33 -0.60
N GLN A 2 1.73 -30.99 -1.87
CA GLN A 2 2.71 -29.99 -2.32
C GLN A 2 1.99 -28.76 -2.86
N SER A 3 2.46 -27.59 -2.46
CA SER A 3 1.87 -26.30 -2.84
C SER A 3 2.98 -25.32 -3.18
N CYS A 4 2.68 -24.31 -4.01
CA CYS A 4 3.64 -23.29 -4.37
C CYS A 4 2.99 -21.91 -4.49
N TYR A 5 3.77 -20.86 -4.21
CA TYR A 5 3.41 -19.48 -4.52
C TYR A 5 4.63 -18.69 -5.01
N GLU A 6 4.35 -17.61 -5.74
CA GLU A 6 5.36 -16.69 -6.26
C GLU A 6 5.85 -15.73 -5.17
N ALA A 7 7.16 -15.61 -4.99
CA ALA A 7 7.79 -14.71 -4.03
C ALA A 7 7.29 -13.27 -4.19
N GLY A 8 6.39 -12.88 -3.30
CA GLY A 8 5.70 -11.61 -3.37
C GLY A 8 6.19 -10.59 -2.36
N ARG A 9 5.56 -9.41 -2.42
CA ARG A 9 5.77 -8.31 -1.48
C ARG A 9 5.42 -8.68 -0.04
N ASP A 10 4.49 -9.61 0.13
CA ASP A 10 3.96 -10.04 1.43
C ASP A 10 4.96 -10.87 2.25
N GLY A 11 6.17 -11.12 1.74
CA GLY A 11 7.24 -11.81 2.46
C GLY A 11 7.05 -13.32 2.53
N PHE A 12 7.68 -13.95 3.52
CA PHE A 12 7.76 -15.42 3.62
C PHE A 12 6.97 -16.03 4.79
N TRP A 13 6.09 -15.26 5.44
CA TRP A 13 5.34 -15.73 6.60
C TRP A 13 4.42 -16.91 6.28
N LEU A 14 3.80 -16.93 5.09
CA LEU A 14 2.89 -18.01 4.69
C LEU A 14 3.63 -19.33 4.50
N HIS A 15 4.81 -19.31 3.87
CA HIS A 15 5.67 -20.48 3.76
C HIS A 15 6.06 -21.00 5.15
N ARG A 16 6.45 -20.12 6.09
CA ARG A 16 6.79 -20.52 7.46
C ARG A 16 5.61 -21.12 8.22
N TRP A 17 4.43 -20.52 8.09
CA TRP A 17 3.22 -21.03 8.73
C TRP A 17 2.85 -22.42 8.18
N LEU A 18 2.84 -22.59 6.85
CA LEU A 18 2.55 -23.88 6.22
C LEU A 18 3.59 -24.96 6.57
N ALA A 19 4.88 -24.59 6.58
CA ALA A 19 5.94 -25.51 6.98
C ALA A 19 5.81 -25.95 8.45
N ALA A 20 5.41 -25.05 9.34
CA ALA A 20 5.15 -25.38 10.75
C ALA A 20 3.95 -26.33 10.92
N GLN A 21 3.01 -26.38 9.96
CA GLN A 21 1.91 -27.34 9.94
C GLN A 21 2.27 -28.68 9.25
N GLY A 22 3.54 -28.86 8.83
CA GLY A 22 4.00 -30.07 8.14
C GLY A 22 3.65 -30.13 6.65
N ALA A 23 3.24 -29.02 6.04
CA ALA A 23 2.97 -28.97 4.61
C ALA A 23 4.24 -28.66 3.81
N GLU A 24 4.44 -29.37 2.69
CA GLU A 24 5.51 -29.06 1.74
C GLU A 24 5.09 -27.89 0.86
N HIS A 25 5.79 -26.77 1.03
CA HIS A 25 5.49 -25.51 0.34
C HIS A 25 6.73 -24.93 -0.35
N VAL A 26 6.62 -24.64 -1.64
CA VAL A 26 7.71 -24.12 -2.49
C VAL A 26 7.49 -22.66 -2.83
N VAL A 27 8.45 -21.79 -2.51
CA VAL A 27 8.41 -20.39 -2.93
C VAL A 27 9.19 -20.23 -4.23
N VAL A 28 8.56 -19.67 -5.26
CA VAL A 28 9.14 -19.55 -6.61
C VAL A 28 9.53 -18.11 -6.91
N GLU A 29 10.67 -17.89 -7.55
CA GLU A 29 11.14 -16.54 -7.89
C GLU A 29 10.30 -15.95 -9.04
N SER A 30 9.72 -14.76 -8.84
CA SER A 30 8.93 -14.03 -9.85
C SER A 30 9.62 -13.87 -11.19
N SER A 31 10.93 -13.67 -11.18
CA SER A 31 11.75 -13.45 -12.39
C SER A 31 11.89 -14.72 -13.24
N SER A 32 11.75 -15.90 -12.62
CA SER A 32 11.93 -17.20 -13.26
C SER A 32 10.66 -17.72 -13.94
N ILE A 33 9.50 -17.14 -13.62
CA ILE A 33 8.24 -17.46 -14.27
C ILE A 33 8.16 -16.65 -15.56
N GLU A 34 8.30 -17.31 -16.71
CA GLU A 34 8.28 -16.66 -18.01
C GLU A 34 6.87 -16.14 -18.34
N VAL A 35 6.60 -14.89 -17.95
CA VAL A 35 5.43 -14.13 -18.39
C VAL A 35 5.73 -13.52 -19.76
N ASN A 36 4.90 -13.84 -20.75
CA ASN A 36 4.96 -13.22 -22.07
C ASN A 36 4.65 -11.71 -21.94
N ARG A 37 5.69 -10.88 -21.82
CA ARG A 37 5.58 -9.42 -21.65
C ARG A 37 5.16 -8.68 -22.93
N ARG A 38 5.03 -9.41 -24.05
CA ARG A 38 4.79 -8.86 -25.39
C ARG A 38 3.32 -8.55 -25.67
N ALA A 39 2.40 -9.09 -24.86
CA ALA A 39 0.98 -8.77 -24.94
C ALA A 39 0.53 -8.13 -23.62
N ARG A 40 0.08 -6.87 -23.70
CA ARG A 40 -0.69 -6.19 -22.64
C ARG A 40 -2.07 -6.85 -22.52
N ARG A 41 -2.11 -8.14 -22.17
CA ARG A 41 -3.33 -8.87 -21.83
C ARG A 41 -3.68 -8.53 -20.39
N ALA A 42 -4.96 -8.30 -20.13
CA ALA A 42 -5.48 -8.20 -18.78
C ALA A 42 -4.96 -9.40 -17.96
N LYS A 43 -4.37 -9.13 -16.80
CA LYS A 43 -3.91 -10.17 -15.88
C LYS A 43 -5.16 -10.96 -15.46
N THR A 44 -5.26 -12.20 -15.90
CA THR A 44 -6.32 -13.11 -15.44
C THR A 44 -5.66 -14.11 -14.52
N ASP A 45 -5.90 -13.99 -13.21
CA ASP A 45 -5.28 -14.83 -12.17
C ASP A 45 -5.45 -16.33 -12.46
N ARG A 46 -6.51 -16.71 -13.17
CA ARG A 46 -6.79 -18.10 -13.60
C ARG A 46 -5.76 -18.66 -14.60
N LEU A 47 -5.27 -17.85 -15.54
CA LEU A 47 -4.24 -18.25 -16.49
C LEU A 47 -2.87 -18.38 -15.81
N ASP A 48 -2.65 -17.61 -14.75
CA ASP A 48 -1.42 -17.62 -13.95
C ASP A 48 -1.36 -18.88 -13.06
N VAL A 49 -2.47 -19.21 -12.39
CA VAL A 49 -2.60 -20.44 -11.58
C VAL A 49 -2.41 -21.70 -12.43
N GLY A 50 -2.97 -21.75 -13.64
CA GLY A 50 -2.80 -22.91 -14.53
C GLY A 50 -1.34 -23.13 -14.94
N LYS A 51 -0.60 -22.05 -15.20
CA LYS A 51 0.84 -22.12 -15.51
C LYS A 51 1.65 -22.54 -14.29
N LEU A 52 1.40 -21.95 -13.13
CA LEU A 52 2.07 -22.32 -11.88
C LEU A 52 1.87 -23.80 -11.55
N LEU A 53 0.64 -24.32 -11.72
CA LEU A 53 0.35 -25.73 -11.51
C LEU A 53 1.11 -26.63 -12.48
N ALA A 54 1.16 -26.28 -13.78
CA ALA A 54 1.89 -27.06 -14.77
C ALA A 54 3.41 -27.10 -14.46
N LEU A 55 3.98 -25.97 -14.05
CA LEU A 55 5.39 -25.90 -13.64
C LEU A 55 5.64 -26.68 -12.34
N LEU A 56 4.70 -26.64 -11.38
CA LEU A 56 4.77 -27.44 -10.15
C LEU A 56 4.82 -28.92 -10.48
N LEU A 57 3.89 -29.41 -11.31
CA LEU A 57 3.83 -30.83 -11.68
C LEU A 57 5.13 -31.30 -12.33
N ARG A 58 5.75 -30.50 -13.21
CA ARG A 58 7.06 -30.83 -13.81
C ARG A 58 8.19 -30.84 -12.79
N TRP A 59 8.21 -29.88 -11.88
CA TRP A 59 9.21 -29.80 -10.81
C TRP A 59 9.11 -31.01 -9.86
N VAL A 60 7.89 -31.41 -9.50
CA VAL A 60 7.61 -32.61 -8.71
C VAL A 60 7.97 -33.88 -9.47
N GLY A 61 7.75 -33.89 -10.79
CA GLY A 61 8.17 -34.95 -11.71
C GLY A 61 9.68 -35.07 -11.92
N GLY A 62 10.49 -34.24 -11.24
CA GLY A 62 11.96 -34.34 -11.24
C GLY A 62 12.68 -33.27 -12.06
N GLU A 63 11.96 -32.44 -12.81
CA GLU A 63 12.56 -31.37 -13.60
C GLU A 63 12.88 -30.14 -12.73
N ARG A 64 14.02 -30.17 -12.03
CA ARG A 64 14.40 -29.13 -11.06
C ARG A 64 14.77 -27.77 -11.68
N LYS A 65 14.96 -27.69 -13.01
CA LYS A 65 15.34 -26.47 -13.73
C LYS A 65 14.16 -25.67 -14.31
N VAL A 66 12.93 -26.10 -14.03
CA VAL A 66 11.71 -25.49 -14.60
C VAL A 66 11.42 -24.09 -14.03
N TRP A 67 11.92 -23.80 -12.83
CA TRP A 67 11.90 -22.49 -12.19
C TRP A 67 13.00 -22.37 -11.14
N SER A 68 13.17 -21.17 -10.57
CA SER A 68 14.05 -20.95 -9.42
C SER A 68 13.24 -21.02 -8.12
N VAL A 69 13.63 -21.92 -7.22
CA VAL A 69 13.07 -21.97 -5.86
C VAL A 69 13.82 -20.98 -4.97
N VAL A 70 13.09 -20.09 -4.32
CA VAL A 70 13.66 -19.11 -3.39
C VAL A 70 13.98 -19.80 -2.07
N HIS A 71 15.23 -19.65 -1.63
CA HIS A 71 15.61 -20.02 -0.27
C HIS A 71 15.01 -19.00 0.70
N VAL A 72 14.07 -19.44 1.52
CA VAL A 72 13.38 -18.56 2.48
C VAL A 72 14.35 -18.13 3.57
N PRO A 73 14.64 -16.83 3.72
CA PRO A 73 15.48 -16.33 4.81
C PRO A 73 14.81 -16.55 6.17
N SER A 74 15.61 -16.62 7.23
CA SER A 74 15.08 -16.63 8.60
C SER A 74 14.25 -15.37 8.87
N ALA A 75 13.32 -15.45 9.82
CA ALA A 75 12.49 -14.31 10.19
C ALA A 75 13.34 -13.09 10.64
N GLU A 76 14.45 -13.34 11.32
CA GLU A 76 15.40 -12.31 11.73
C GLU A 76 16.11 -11.67 10.52
N ALA A 77 16.57 -12.48 9.57
CA ALA A 77 17.22 -11.98 8.35
C ALA A 77 16.24 -11.21 7.43
N GLU A 78 14.96 -11.61 7.41
CA GLU A 78 13.89 -10.87 6.73
C GLU A 78 13.58 -9.54 7.45
N ALA A 79 13.52 -9.52 8.78
CA ALA A 79 13.28 -8.31 9.57
C ALA A 79 14.44 -7.29 9.46
N GLN A 80 15.66 -7.77 9.21
CA GLN A 80 16.82 -6.93 8.96
C GLN A 80 16.87 -6.38 7.53
N ARG A 81 16.08 -6.92 6.58
CA ARG A 81 15.95 -6.29 5.25
C ARG A 81 15.19 -4.98 5.40
N PRO A 82 15.79 -3.84 5.07
CA PRO A 82 15.08 -2.58 5.11
C PRO A 82 13.94 -2.62 4.07
N LEU A 83 12.68 -2.64 4.52
CA LEU A 83 11.50 -2.33 3.72
C LEU A 83 11.49 -0.82 3.37
N THR A 84 12.58 -0.30 2.82
CA THR A 84 12.83 1.15 2.66
C THR A 84 11.76 1.82 1.82
N ARG A 85 11.36 1.22 0.70
CA ARG A 85 10.35 1.85 -0.18
C ARG A 85 8.95 1.92 0.42
N GLU A 86 8.52 0.88 1.14
CA GLU A 86 7.18 0.86 1.75
C GLU A 86 7.08 1.74 2.97
N VAL A 87 8.11 1.74 3.82
CA VAL A 87 8.17 2.62 4.98
C VAL A 87 8.13 4.08 4.52
N ASP A 88 8.84 4.42 3.44
CA ASP A 88 8.84 5.78 2.90
C ASP A 88 7.48 6.15 2.30
N THR A 89 6.87 5.29 1.49
CA THR A 89 5.51 5.53 0.96
C THR A 89 4.46 5.69 2.08
N VAL A 90 4.51 4.83 3.11
CA VAL A 90 3.59 4.90 4.25
C VAL A 90 3.83 6.16 5.09
N ARG A 91 5.10 6.59 5.23
CA ARG A 91 5.45 7.85 5.92
C ARG A 91 4.96 9.08 5.14
N GLU A 92 5.10 9.08 3.82
CA GLU A 92 4.57 10.12 2.94
C GLU A 92 3.05 10.19 3.03
N ASP A 93 2.37 9.05 2.98
CA ASP A 93 0.92 8.96 3.10
C ASP A 93 0.41 9.43 4.46
N ARG A 94 1.08 9.04 5.55
CA ARG A 94 0.79 9.55 6.90
C ARG A 94 0.91 11.07 6.95
N THR A 95 1.96 11.62 6.34
CA THR A 95 2.21 13.06 6.29
C THR A 95 1.12 13.78 5.48
N ARG A 96 0.75 13.23 4.33
CA ARG A 96 -0.33 13.72 3.45
C ARG A 96 -1.68 13.77 4.17
N VAL A 97 -2.05 12.68 4.86
CA VAL A 97 -3.30 12.61 5.62
C VAL A 97 -3.31 13.60 6.77
N ARG A 98 -2.21 13.71 7.54
CA ARG A 98 -2.07 14.69 8.61
C ARG A 98 -2.27 16.12 8.09
N ASN A 99 -1.59 16.48 7.00
CA ASN A 99 -1.69 17.83 6.41
C ASN A 99 -3.12 18.12 5.91
N ARG A 100 -3.79 17.11 5.34
CA ARG A 100 -5.21 17.22 4.94
C ARG A 100 -6.13 17.50 6.14
N ILE A 101 -5.93 16.79 7.26
CA ILE A 101 -6.68 17.01 8.50
C ILE A 101 -6.47 18.44 9.01
N HIS A 102 -5.21 18.91 9.09
CA HIS A 102 -4.92 20.27 9.51
C HIS A 102 -5.56 21.32 8.61
N GLY A 103 -5.53 21.15 7.29
CA GLY A 103 -6.18 22.06 6.34
C GLY A 103 -7.71 22.12 6.51
N VAL A 104 -8.35 20.96 6.70
CA VAL A 104 -9.80 20.89 6.96
C VAL A 104 -10.16 21.58 8.28
N LEU A 105 -9.39 21.35 9.35
CA LEU A 105 -9.63 21.95 10.66
C LEU A 105 -9.39 23.47 10.65
N ALA A 106 -8.36 23.95 9.97
CA ALA A 106 -8.09 25.38 9.81
C ALA A 106 -9.25 26.09 9.08
N THR A 107 -9.77 25.46 8.02
CA THR A 107 -10.89 26.00 7.24
C THR A 107 -12.20 26.01 8.05
N ARG A 108 -12.41 25.03 8.93
CA ARG A 108 -13.61 24.93 9.77
C ARG A 108 -13.57 25.85 10.99
N ARG A 109 -12.40 26.05 11.63
CA ARG A 109 -12.25 26.99 12.76
C ARG A 109 -12.46 28.45 12.36
N GLN A 110 -12.10 28.83 11.13
CA GLN A 110 -12.30 30.21 10.65
C GLN A 110 -13.75 30.52 10.26
N ARG A 111 -14.61 29.52 10.06
CA ARG A 111 -16.04 29.73 9.74
C ARG A 111 -16.92 29.94 10.98
N THR A 112 -16.45 29.60 12.18
CA THR A 112 -17.22 29.77 13.42
C THR A 112 -17.01 31.12 14.11
N THR A 113 -16.05 31.93 13.67
CA THR A 113 -15.72 33.24 14.30
C THR A 113 -16.18 34.47 13.52
N SER A 114 -16.94 34.30 12.44
CA SER A 114 -17.44 35.41 11.63
C SER A 114 -18.96 35.36 11.45
N ALA A 115 -19.70 35.39 12.57
CA ALA A 115 -21.15 35.59 12.58
C ALA A 115 -21.61 36.43 13.80
N HIS A 116 -20.86 37.48 14.15
CA HIS A 116 -21.39 38.54 15.00
C HIS A 116 -20.51 39.78 14.84
N THR A 117 -20.94 40.72 14.00
CA THR A 117 -20.81 42.19 14.15
C THR A 117 -21.22 42.83 12.83
N ARG A 118 -22.51 43.16 12.70
CA ARG A 118 -22.99 44.26 11.83
C ARG A 118 -24.45 44.56 12.14
N ALA A 119 -24.67 45.49 13.06
CA ALA A 119 -25.79 46.41 13.04
C ALA A 119 -25.62 47.40 14.20
N THR A 120 -25.16 48.63 13.91
CA THR A 120 -25.66 49.91 14.47
C THR A 120 -24.72 51.04 14.12
N THR A 121 -24.85 51.61 12.91
CA THR A 121 -24.61 53.05 12.71
C THR A 121 -25.45 53.54 11.53
N ARG A 122 -26.70 53.88 11.78
CA ARG A 122 -27.49 54.74 10.88
C ARG A 122 -28.61 55.43 11.67
N GLY A 123 -28.63 56.77 11.62
CA GLY A 123 -29.61 57.67 12.24
C GLY A 123 -28.97 58.51 13.35
N GLY A 124 -28.44 59.71 13.07
CA GLY A 124 -29.18 60.99 13.11
C GLY A 124 -28.88 61.63 14.48
N ILE A 125 -28.42 62.88 14.64
CA ILE A 125 -29.13 64.13 14.35
C ILE A 125 -28.22 65.36 14.59
N HIS A 126 -28.57 66.43 13.89
CA HIS A 126 -28.16 67.85 13.92
C HIS A 126 -27.55 68.49 15.19
N GLY A 127 -26.68 69.48 14.96
CA GLY A 127 -26.35 70.52 15.93
C GLY A 127 -25.37 71.58 15.40
N VAL A 128 -25.91 72.66 14.85
CA VAL A 128 -25.21 73.89 14.42
C VAL A 128 -24.73 74.69 15.65
N ALA A 129 -23.51 75.24 15.63
CA ALA A 129 -23.13 76.55 16.20
C ALA A 129 -21.66 76.83 15.85
N SER A 130 -21.33 77.78 14.95
CA SER A 130 -21.23 79.24 15.16
C SER A 130 -19.80 79.70 15.41
N ARG A 131 -19.34 80.50 14.45
CA ARG A 131 -18.12 81.33 14.35
C ARG A 131 -17.69 81.99 15.67
N SER A 132 -16.37 82.13 15.84
CA SER A 132 -15.67 83.43 15.96
C SER A 132 -14.18 83.19 15.71
#